data_AF-A0A920JQH8-F1
#
_entry.id   AF-A0A920JQH8-F1
#
_cell.length_a   1.000
_cell.length_b   1.000
_cell.length_c   1.000
_cell.angle_alpha   90.00
_cell.angle_beta   90.00
_cell.angle_gamma   90.00
#
_symmetry.space_group_name_H-M   'P 1'
#
loop_
_entity.id
_entity.type
_entity.pdbx_description
1 polymer ?
#
loop_
_entity_poly.entity_id
_entity_poly.type
_entity_poly.pdbx_seq_one_letter_code
_entity_poly.pdbx_strand_id
1 'polypeptide(L)'
;MNFSGLSDIARYIVADGKGILAADESNPTCTKRFDSISVESTEDNRRNYRETLFTSEGMKNNIGGTILFDETIRQKSRDGRLLTEVIIAQGALPGIKVDKGLNPFNESDNETLTQGLDDLDERCSEYEKLGAKFTKWRAVINIGADIPHKNALMQIWML
;
A
#
# COMPACT_ATOMS: atom_id res chain seq x y z
N MET A 1 11.68 -17.75 -2.18
CA MET A 1 12.78 -16.75 -2.23
C MET A 1 13.32 -16.61 -0.82
N ASN A 2 14.63 -16.73 -0.62
CA ASN A 2 15.26 -16.53 0.70
C ASN A 2 16.05 -15.23 0.66
N PHE A 3 15.74 -14.30 1.57
CA PHE A 3 16.43 -13.02 1.70
C PHE A 3 17.27 -13.04 2.98
N SER A 4 18.49 -12.48 2.96
CA SER A 4 19.37 -12.48 4.13
C SER A 4 19.11 -11.29 5.06
N GLY A 5 18.36 -10.29 4.60
CA GLY A 5 17.91 -9.15 5.41
C GLY A 5 17.08 -8.14 4.60
N LEU A 6 16.64 -7.07 5.27
CA LEU A 6 15.79 -6.02 4.66
C LEU A 6 16.41 -5.36 3.43
N SER A 7 17.74 -5.20 3.40
CA SER A 7 18.43 -4.59 2.25
C SER A 7 18.29 -5.43 0.98
N ASP A 8 18.21 -6.75 1.07
CA ASP A 8 18.01 -7.63 -0.08
C ASP A 8 16.59 -7.54 -0.61
N ILE A 9 15.61 -7.44 0.31
CA ILE A 9 14.20 -7.21 -0.06
C ILE A 9 14.07 -5.88 -0.81
N ALA A 10 14.68 -4.81 -0.29
CA ALA A 10 14.65 -3.51 -0.95
C ALA A 10 15.28 -3.57 -2.35
N ARG A 11 16.49 -4.14 -2.49
CA ARG A 11 17.14 -4.32 -3.81
C ARG A 11 16.33 -5.18 -4.76
N TYR A 12 15.65 -6.21 -4.25
CA TYR A 12 14.80 -7.08 -5.06
C TYR A 12 13.60 -6.32 -5.65
N ILE A 13 12.95 -5.48 -4.84
CA ILE A 13 11.77 -4.71 -5.25
C ILE A 13 12.11 -3.72 -6.37
N VAL A 14 13.29 -3.10 -6.31
CA VAL A 14 13.76 -2.09 -7.28
C VAL A 14 14.90 -2.58 -8.17
N ALA A 15 14.95 -3.90 -8.42
CA ALA A 15 15.91 -4.46 -9.36
C ALA A 15 15.74 -3.85 -10.77
N ASP A 16 16.78 -3.91 -11.59
CA ASP A 16 16.75 -3.28 -12.92
C ASP A 16 15.55 -3.77 -13.75
N GLY A 17 14.84 -2.83 -14.37
CA GLY A 17 13.58 -3.06 -15.09
C GLY A 17 12.34 -3.28 -14.22
N LYS A 18 12.44 -3.30 -12.88
CA LYS A 18 11.30 -3.46 -11.97
C LYS A 18 10.88 -2.17 -11.27
N GLY A 19 9.58 -2.09 -10.97
CA GLY A 19 8.98 -1.04 -10.16
C GLY A 19 8.00 -1.56 -9.12
N ILE A 20 7.23 -0.63 -8.55
CA ILE A 20 6.20 -0.91 -7.56
C ILE A 20 4.82 -0.64 -8.15
N LEU A 21 3.89 -1.59 -8.01
CA LEU A 21 2.47 -1.37 -8.24
C LEU A 21 1.82 -0.91 -6.92
N ALA A 22 1.38 0.34 -6.86
CA ALA A 22 0.60 0.84 -5.73
C ALA A 22 -0.89 0.49 -5.92
N ALA A 23 -1.33 -0.62 -5.34
CA ALA A 23 -2.70 -1.12 -5.36
C ALA A 23 -3.36 -1.05 -3.97
N ASP A 24 -3.02 0.00 -3.21
CA ASP A 24 -3.39 0.22 -1.81
C ASP A 24 -4.51 1.25 -1.61
N GLU A 25 -5.30 1.52 -2.66
CA GLU A 25 -6.49 2.35 -2.52
C GLU A 25 -7.41 1.79 -1.44
N SER A 26 -7.72 2.62 -0.44
CA SER A 26 -8.75 2.32 0.55
C SER A 26 -10.13 2.18 -0.11
N ASN A 27 -11.10 1.57 0.56
CA ASN A 27 -12.45 1.39 0.01
C ASN A 27 -13.05 2.72 -0.51
N PRO A 28 -13.00 3.86 0.21
CA PRO A 28 -13.49 5.14 -0.34
C PRO A 28 -12.72 5.63 -1.57
N THR A 29 -11.41 5.38 -1.63
CA THR A 29 -10.57 5.79 -2.77
C THR A 29 -10.86 4.91 -3.99
N CYS A 30 -10.99 3.60 -3.80
CA CYS A 30 -11.34 2.64 -4.84
C CYS A 30 -12.75 2.90 -5.39
N THR A 31 -13.73 3.20 -4.52
CA THR A 31 -15.08 3.60 -4.93
C THR A 31 -15.05 4.79 -5.88
N LYS A 32 -14.30 5.86 -5.58
CA LYS A 32 -14.16 7.00 -6.51
C LYS A 32 -13.59 6.62 -7.88
N ARG A 33 -12.74 5.58 -7.95
CA ARG A 33 -12.23 5.06 -9.23
C ARG A 33 -13.31 4.29 -9.97
N PHE A 34 -14.05 3.44 -9.28
CA PHE A 34 -15.12 2.64 -9.88
C PHE A 34 -16.32 3.49 -10.33
N ASP A 35 -16.67 4.52 -9.57
CA ASP A 35 -17.73 5.48 -9.93
C ASP A 35 -17.43 6.16 -11.28
N SER A 36 -16.15 6.46 -11.56
CA SER A 36 -15.75 7.10 -12.82
C SER A 36 -15.97 6.24 -14.07
N ILE A 37 -16.21 4.95 -13.88
CA ILE A 37 -16.50 3.98 -14.94
C ILE A 37 -17.83 3.25 -14.71
N SER A 38 -18.69 3.79 -13.85
CA SER A 38 -20.03 3.25 -13.55
C SER A 38 -20.02 1.80 -13.04
N VAL A 39 -19.03 1.43 -12.23
CA VAL A 39 -18.94 0.12 -11.56
C VAL A 39 -19.30 0.28 -10.09
N GLU A 40 -20.13 -0.63 -9.55
CA GLU A 40 -20.43 -0.64 -8.12
C GLU A 40 -19.23 -1.15 -7.30
N SER A 41 -18.88 -0.47 -6.22
CA SER A 41 -17.79 -0.85 -5.31
C SER A 41 -18.22 -1.92 -4.30
N THR A 42 -18.48 -3.13 -4.80
CA THR A 42 -18.65 -4.33 -3.97
C THR A 42 -17.29 -4.93 -3.63
N GLU A 43 -17.23 -5.74 -2.57
CA GLU A 43 -16.01 -6.49 -2.21
C GLU A 43 -15.53 -7.36 -3.38
N ASP A 44 -16.45 -8.09 -4.01
CA ASP A 44 -16.13 -8.95 -5.16
C ASP A 44 -15.58 -8.15 -6.35
N ASN A 45 -16.13 -6.97 -6.65
CA ASN A 45 -15.61 -6.14 -7.73
C ASN A 45 -14.21 -5.61 -7.41
N ARG A 46 -13.95 -5.19 -6.16
CA ARG A 46 -12.62 -4.76 -5.72
C ARG A 46 -11.61 -5.91 -5.81
N ARG A 47 -11.99 -7.10 -5.34
CA ARG A 47 -11.17 -8.31 -5.43
C ARG A 47 -10.90 -8.69 -6.89
N ASN A 48 -11.92 -8.74 -7.75
CA ASN A 48 -11.78 -9.08 -9.18
C ASN A 48 -10.85 -8.10 -9.90
N TYR A 49 -10.97 -6.80 -9.60
CA TYR A 49 -10.06 -5.78 -10.11
C TYR A 49 -8.61 -6.04 -9.69
N ARG A 50 -8.37 -6.31 -8.40
CA ARG A 50 -7.02 -6.63 -7.89
C ARG A 50 -6.46 -7.91 -8.47
N GLU A 51 -7.25 -8.97 -8.51
CA GLU A 51 -6.87 -10.25 -9.11
C GLU A 51 -6.49 -10.08 -10.59
N THR A 52 -7.25 -9.28 -11.34
CA THR A 52 -6.92 -8.95 -12.75
C THR A 52 -5.55 -8.27 -12.86
N LEU A 53 -5.26 -7.30 -11.98
CA LEU A 53 -3.94 -6.64 -11.97
C LEU A 53 -2.82 -7.63 -11.65
N PHE A 54 -3.01 -8.48 -10.63
CA PHE A 54 -1.97 -9.39 -10.14
C PHE A 54 -1.77 -10.63 -11.02
N THR A 55 -2.70 -10.92 -11.93
CA THR A 55 -2.60 -12.02 -12.90
C THR A 55 -2.14 -11.57 -14.28
N SER A 56 -2.06 -10.26 -14.52
CA SER A 56 -1.59 -9.67 -15.77
C SER A 56 -0.16 -10.12 -16.10
N GLU A 57 0.11 -10.38 -17.38
CA GLU A 57 1.44 -10.69 -17.88
C GLU A 57 2.45 -9.56 -17.59
N GLY A 58 1.96 -8.31 -17.53
CA GLY A 58 2.76 -7.14 -17.21
C GLY A 58 3.38 -7.18 -15.81
N MET A 59 2.88 -8.01 -14.88
CA MET A 59 3.48 -8.19 -13.57
C MET A 59 4.88 -8.81 -13.67
N LYS A 60 5.04 -9.82 -14.54
CA LYS A 60 6.29 -10.57 -14.65
C LYS A 60 7.39 -9.66 -15.19
N ASN A 61 8.56 -9.72 -14.57
CA ASN A 61 9.76 -8.95 -14.91
C ASN A 61 9.66 -7.42 -14.76
N ASN A 62 8.47 -6.82 -14.65
CA ASN A 62 8.32 -5.36 -14.51
C ASN A 62 7.94 -4.91 -13.10
N ILE A 63 7.36 -5.79 -12.26
CA ILE A 63 6.95 -5.44 -10.90
C ILE A 63 7.76 -6.26 -9.90
N GLY A 64 8.45 -5.57 -8.99
CA GLY A 64 9.18 -6.18 -7.88
C GLY A 64 8.41 -6.13 -6.57
N GLY A 65 7.49 -5.18 -6.42
CA GLY A 65 6.66 -5.04 -5.22
C GLY A 65 5.25 -4.54 -5.52
N THR A 66 4.27 -4.98 -4.74
CA THR A 66 2.87 -4.54 -4.84
C THR A 66 2.37 -4.09 -3.48
N ILE A 67 1.98 -2.83 -3.34
CA ILE A 67 1.42 -2.29 -2.08
C ILE A 67 -0.07 -2.60 -2.05
N LEU A 68 -0.56 -3.15 -0.93
CA LEU A 68 -1.94 -3.58 -0.73
C LEU A 68 -2.64 -2.74 0.34
N PHE A 69 -3.97 -2.75 0.29
CA PHE A 69 -4.86 -2.32 1.37
C PHE A 69 -5.22 -3.50 2.27
N ASP A 70 -5.66 -3.23 3.51
CA ASP A 70 -5.97 -4.26 4.52
C ASP A 70 -7.00 -5.29 4.03
N GLU A 71 -8.03 -4.85 3.30
CA GLU A 71 -9.00 -5.77 2.70
C GLU A 71 -8.33 -6.72 1.69
N THR A 72 -7.45 -6.18 0.83
CA THR A 72 -6.84 -6.94 -0.27
C THR A 72 -5.81 -7.97 0.21
N ILE A 73 -5.04 -7.67 1.26
CA ILE A 73 -4.05 -8.63 1.79
C ILE A 73 -4.72 -9.87 2.43
N ARG A 74 -6.00 -9.75 2.82
CA ARG A 74 -6.81 -10.83 3.41
C ARG A 74 -7.68 -11.55 2.38
N GLN A 75 -7.83 -10.97 1.19
CA GLN A 75 -8.65 -11.52 0.12
C GLN A 75 -8.02 -12.74 -0.55
N LYS A 76 -8.90 -13.61 -1.03
CA LYS A 76 -8.56 -14.75 -1.86
C LYS A 76 -8.93 -14.49 -3.32
N SER A 77 -8.11 -14.99 -4.23
CA SER A 77 -8.45 -15.09 -5.66
C SER A 77 -9.58 -16.08 -5.89
N ARG A 78 -10.12 -16.09 -7.12
CA ARG A 78 -11.22 -16.99 -7.50
C ARG A 78 -10.86 -18.47 -7.38
N ASP A 79 -9.58 -18.80 -7.50
CA ASP A 79 -9.04 -20.15 -7.33
C ASP A 79 -8.75 -20.53 -5.87
N GLY A 80 -9.06 -19.66 -4.91
CA GLY A 80 -8.97 -19.91 -3.47
C GLY A 80 -7.61 -19.61 -2.84
N ARG A 81 -6.60 -19.22 -3.63
CA ARG A 81 -5.30 -18.75 -3.12
C ARG A 81 -5.42 -17.37 -2.50
N LEU A 82 -4.51 -17.01 -1.60
CA LEU A 82 -4.41 -15.62 -1.14
C LEU A 82 -3.91 -14.74 -2.30
N LEU A 83 -4.39 -13.50 -2.39
CA LEU A 83 -3.87 -12.57 -3.40
C LEU A 83 -2.36 -12.30 -3.23
N THR A 84 -1.83 -12.43 -2.01
CA THR A 84 -0.37 -12.39 -1.76
C THR A 84 0.38 -13.54 -2.42
N GLU A 85 -0.20 -14.74 -2.45
CA GLU A 85 0.37 -15.90 -3.15
C GLU A 85 0.34 -15.70 -4.68
N VAL A 86 -0.71 -15.06 -5.21
CA VAL A 86 -0.79 -14.70 -6.63
C VAL A 86 0.33 -13.72 -7.01
N ILE A 87 0.58 -12.69 -6.19
CA ILE A 87 1.67 -11.71 -6.40
C ILE A 87 3.04 -12.40 -6.37
N ILE A 88 3.27 -13.27 -5.39
CA ILE A 88 4.52 -14.03 -5.26
C ILE A 88 4.75 -14.93 -6.46
N ALA A 89 3.70 -15.57 -6.99
CA ALA A 89 3.78 -16.41 -8.18
C ALA A 89 4.19 -15.63 -9.44
N GLN A 90 3.97 -14.32 -9.50
CA GLN A 90 4.46 -13.44 -10.58
C GLN A 90 5.90 -12.96 -10.39
N GLY A 91 6.54 -13.29 -9.27
CA GLY A 91 7.89 -12.81 -8.93
C GLY A 91 7.92 -11.40 -8.34
N ALA A 92 6.82 -10.92 -7.77
CA ALA A 92 6.74 -9.68 -7.00
C ALA A 92 6.56 -9.97 -5.50
N LEU A 93 6.90 -9.02 -4.64
CA LEU A 93 6.67 -9.14 -3.20
C LEU A 93 5.43 -8.33 -2.78
N PRO A 94 4.57 -8.87 -1.91
CA PRO A 94 3.46 -8.09 -1.35
C PRO A 94 4.00 -7.12 -0.28
N GLY A 95 3.46 -5.91 -0.29
CA GLY A 95 3.66 -4.89 0.74
C GLY A 95 2.32 -4.35 1.22
N ILE A 96 2.33 -3.63 2.34
CA ILE A 96 1.10 -3.22 3.02
C ILE A 96 1.12 -1.73 3.38
N LYS A 97 0.03 -1.02 3.07
CA LYS A 97 -0.21 0.32 3.61
C LYS A 97 -0.51 0.22 5.10
N VAL A 98 0.30 0.86 5.94
CA VAL A 98 0.17 0.81 7.40
C VAL A 98 -0.33 2.11 8.02
N ASP A 99 -0.28 3.25 7.31
CA ASP A 99 -0.87 4.49 7.82
C ASP A 99 -2.40 4.39 7.96
N LYS A 100 -2.94 5.02 9.00
CA LYS A 100 -4.39 5.12 9.28
C LYS A 100 -5.01 6.42 8.73
N GLY A 101 -4.33 7.08 7.79
CA GLY A 101 -4.81 8.29 7.14
C GLY A 101 -4.30 9.59 7.79
N LEU A 102 -4.89 10.70 7.35
CA LEU A 102 -4.47 12.05 7.67
C LEU A 102 -5.46 12.70 8.64
N ASN A 103 -4.93 13.41 9.64
CA ASN A 103 -5.69 14.30 10.51
C ASN A 103 -5.15 15.73 10.42
N PRO A 104 -5.99 16.76 10.62
CA PRO A 104 -5.55 18.15 10.73
C PRO A 104 -4.43 18.34 11.75
N PHE A 105 -3.38 19.07 11.39
CA PHE A 105 -2.35 19.49 12.33
C PHE A 105 -2.78 20.79 13.02
N ASN A 106 -2.95 20.78 14.35
CA ASN A 106 -3.37 21.95 15.13
C ASN A 106 -4.61 22.66 14.57
N GLU A 107 -5.65 21.90 14.20
CA GLU A 107 -6.89 22.42 13.60
C GLU A 107 -6.70 23.18 12.27
N SER A 108 -5.54 23.01 11.62
CA SER A 108 -5.26 23.59 10.30
C SER A 108 -6.07 22.89 9.20
N ASP A 109 -6.71 23.68 8.34
CA ASP A 109 -7.36 23.18 7.12
C ASP A 109 -6.34 22.75 6.04
N ASN A 110 -5.08 23.19 6.16
CA ASN A 110 -4.08 23.10 5.11
C ASN A 110 -2.88 22.22 5.48
N GLU A 111 -2.76 21.76 6.70
CA GLU A 111 -1.66 20.89 7.13
C GLU A 111 -2.19 19.68 7.86
N THR A 112 -1.53 18.54 7.64
CA THR A 112 -2.02 17.27 8.15
C THR A 112 -0.88 16.47 8.77
N LEU A 113 -1.21 15.72 9.82
CA LEU A 113 -0.38 14.65 10.35
C LEU A 113 -0.93 13.29 9.93
N THR A 114 -0.03 12.35 9.69
CA THR A 114 -0.41 10.97 9.40
C THR A 114 -0.47 10.18 10.71
N GLN A 115 -1.50 9.36 10.86
CA GLN A 115 -1.71 8.54 12.06
C GLN A 115 -1.41 7.07 11.82
N GLY A 116 -1.29 6.29 12.90
CA GLY A 116 -1.21 4.83 12.84
C GLY A 116 -0.10 4.18 13.65
N LEU A 117 0.57 4.91 14.56
CA LEU A 117 1.67 4.39 15.36
C LEU A 117 1.21 3.50 16.54
N ASP A 118 0.05 3.78 17.14
CA ASP A 118 -0.36 3.21 18.43
C ASP A 118 -0.35 1.67 18.49
N ASP A 119 -0.63 1.00 17.37
CA ASP A 119 -0.69 -0.47 17.23
C ASP A 119 0.14 -0.96 16.02
N LEU A 120 1.15 -0.19 15.61
CA LEU A 120 1.88 -0.45 14.38
C LEU A 120 2.67 -1.77 14.44
N ASP A 121 3.28 -2.08 15.59
CA ASP A 121 4.09 -3.29 15.76
C ASP A 121 3.24 -4.56 15.63
N GLU A 122 2.09 -4.59 16.32
CA GLU A 122 1.15 -5.70 16.29
C GLU A 122 0.60 -5.91 14.88
N ARG A 123 0.22 -4.82 14.18
CA ARG A 123 -0.25 -4.89 12.80
C ARG A 123 0.84 -5.37 11.85
N CYS A 124 2.07 -4.88 11.97
CA CYS A 124 3.20 -5.34 11.16
C CYS A 124 3.46 -6.84 11.37
N SER A 125 3.42 -7.33 12.62
CA SER A 125 3.56 -8.75 12.94
C SER A 125 2.46 -9.61 12.30
N GLU A 126 1.23 -9.10 12.25
CA GLU A 126 0.13 -9.77 11.55
C GLU A 126 0.33 -9.78 10.03
N TYR A 127 0.65 -8.63 9.43
CA TYR A 127 0.83 -8.52 8.00
C TYR A 127 2.00 -9.34 7.47
N GLU A 128 3.07 -9.49 8.25
CA GLU A 128 4.16 -10.40 7.93
C GLU A 128 3.67 -11.85 7.79
N LYS A 129 2.80 -12.31 8.71
CA LYS A 129 2.18 -13.65 8.67
C LYS A 129 1.27 -13.83 7.45
N LEU A 130 0.65 -12.75 6.98
CA LEU A 130 -0.13 -12.72 5.74
C LEU A 130 0.73 -12.61 4.48
N GLY A 131 2.05 -12.50 4.65
CA GLY A 131 3.05 -12.59 3.59
C GLY A 131 3.73 -11.27 3.23
N ALA A 132 3.34 -10.14 3.81
CA ALA A 132 3.94 -8.83 3.51
C ALA A 132 5.45 -8.83 3.78
N LYS A 133 6.21 -8.12 2.92
CA LYS A 133 7.67 -7.99 2.99
C LYS A 133 8.16 -6.55 3.13
N PHE A 134 7.28 -5.59 2.91
CA PHE A 134 7.57 -4.17 3.08
C PHE A 134 6.29 -3.41 3.41
N THR A 135 6.44 -2.18 3.89
CA THR A 135 5.33 -1.32 4.30
C THR A 135 5.32 -0.01 3.51
N LYS A 136 4.19 0.68 3.53
CA LYS A 136 4.05 2.04 3.02
C LYS A 136 3.34 2.92 4.05
N TRP A 137 3.90 4.10 4.29
CA TRP A 137 3.32 5.16 5.10
C TRP A 137 3.28 6.45 4.27
N ARG A 138 2.14 7.14 4.20
CA ARG A 138 1.98 8.36 3.40
C ARG A 138 1.80 9.60 4.26
N ALA A 139 2.80 10.48 4.26
CA ALA A 139 2.67 11.87 4.70
C ALA A 139 2.26 12.80 3.54
N VAL A 140 1.59 13.90 3.85
CA VAL A 140 1.20 14.94 2.89
C VAL A 140 1.73 16.29 3.35
N ILE A 141 2.39 16.99 2.44
CA ILE A 141 2.95 18.33 2.64
C ILE A 141 2.34 19.24 1.58
N ASN A 142 1.64 20.28 2.03
CA ASN A 142 1.08 21.30 1.15
C ASN A 142 2.05 22.49 1.05
N ILE A 143 2.13 23.08 -0.14
CA ILE A 143 2.99 24.24 -0.42
C ILE A 143 2.10 25.46 -0.60
N GLY A 144 2.39 26.53 0.13
CA GLY A 144 1.67 27.80 0.09
C GLY A 144 2.54 28.95 0.59
N ALA A 145 1.97 30.13 0.79
CA ALA A 145 2.73 31.32 1.18
C ALA A 145 3.50 31.13 2.50
N ASP A 146 2.86 30.53 3.51
CA ASP A 146 3.42 30.32 4.85
C ASP A 146 3.41 28.85 5.31
N ILE A 147 3.20 27.90 4.37
CA ILE A 147 3.19 26.45 4.63
C ILE A 147 4.14 25.73 3.66
N PRO A 148 4.86 24.68 4.11
CA PRO A 148 4.68 23.99 5.38
C PRO A 148 5.37 24.68 6.57
N HIS A 149 4.68 24.75 7.71
CA HIS A 149 5.27 25.21 8.96
C HIS A 149 6.33 24.21 9.44
N LYS A 150 7.41 24.74 10.00
CA LYS A 150 8.51 23.92 10.55
C LYS A 150 8.03 22.85 11.55
N ASN A 151 7.04 23.19 12.39
CA ASN A 151 6.49 22.25 13.36
C ASN A 151 5.72 21.09 12.69
N ALA A 152 4.98 21.36 11.61
CA ALA A 152 4.31 20.31 10.83
C ALA A 152 5.33 19.40 10.15
N LEU A 153 6.40 19.98 9.57
CA LEU A 153 7.50 19.20 9.01
C LEU A 153 8.15 18.29 10.06
N MET A 154 8.50 18.82 11.23
CA MET A 154 9.15 18.04 12.29
C MET A 154 8.36 16.80 12.69
N GLN A 155 7.03 16.87 12.74
CA GLN A 155 6.20 15.70 13.06
C GLN A 155 6.30 14.60 11.99
N ILE A 156 6.54 14.96 10.72
CA ILE A 156 6.75 13.98 9.65
C ILE A 156 8.13 13.32 9.77
N TRP A 157 9.16 14.09 10.17
CA TRP A 157 10.53 13.60 10.32
C TRP A 157 10.76 12.69 11.54
N MET A 158 9.85 12.70 12.51
CA MET A 158 9.95 11.88 13.72
C MET A 158 9.36 10.46 13.58
N LEU A 159 8.86 10.12 12.38
CA LEU A 159 8.35 8.80 11.99
C LEU A 159 9.44 7.94 11.35
#